data_AF-A0A7V3YDG1-F1
#
_entry.id   AF-A0A7V3YDG1-F1
#
_cell.length_a   1.000
_cell.length_b   1.000
_cell.length_c   1.000
_cell.angle_alpha   90.00
_cell.angle_beta   90.00
_cell.angle_gamma   90.00
#
_symmetry.space_group_name_H-M   'P 1'
#
loop_
_entity.id
_entity.type
_entity.pdbx_description
1 polymer ?
#
loop_
_entity_poly.entity_id
_entity_poly.type
_entity_poly.pdbx_seq_one_letter_code
_entity_poly.pdbx_strand_id
1 'polypeptide(L)'
;MKHARYILLWVLCFSLVGLAFVYGQMAGLHGDAKELRKNVHSGNQFRTTFYNDGTFGIRSGDPTDIAGEWPINSGHRYMIDGNVFVGSEVLDVQGNLKHIMSEVISCQISYSTGDSDPVTGEWWTFLPLPGFANPNQDKIAMSHMPETWPYFWPDKWEDPVDPGWKGKWNGYFGKNILNADQESYFVADDYNNKEFLFYPDKLDSNRRGLGIRMYVRGFQWSNALVEDALFCLFDLENV
;
A
#
# COMPACT_ATOMS: atom_id res chain seq x y z
N MET A 1 -7.57 -24.49 -42.32
CA MET A 1 -8.27 -24.12 -41.05
C MET A 1 -7.49 -24.46 -39.77
N LYS A 2 -6.76 -25.59 -39.66
CA LYS A 2 -5.97 -25.91 -38.46
C LYS A 2 -4.77 -24.96 -38.21
N HIS A 3 -4.06 -24.54 -39.26
CA HIS A 3 -2.90 -23.64 -39.14
C HIS A 3 -3.25 -22.22 -38.64
N ALA A 4 -4.41 -21.69 -39.00
CA ALA A 4 -4.89 -20.38 -38.52
C ALA A 4 -5.19 -20.39 -37.00
N ARG A 5 -5.63 -21.54 -36.45
CA ARG A 5 -5.86 -21.71 -35.01
C ARG A 5 -4.57 -21.67 -34.19
N TYR A 6 -3.49 -22.27 -34.70
CA TYR A 6 -2.19 -22.21 -34.02
C TYR A 6 -1.61 -20.80 -34.04
N ILE A 7 -1.67 -20.09 -35.17
CA ILE A 7 -1.19 -18.69 -35.27
C ILE A 7 -1.98 -17.79 -34.31
N LEU A 8 -3.30 -17.95 -34.22
CA LEU A 8 -4.13 -17.19 -33.28
C LEU A 8 -3.77 -17.49 -31.82
N LEU A 9 -3.47 -18.75 -31.47
CA LEU A 9 -3.01 -19.17 -30.14
C LEU A 9 -1.62 -18.63 -29.79
N TRP A 10 -0.70 -18.58 -30.75
CA TRP A 10 0.64 -18.01 -30.57
C TRP A 10 0.57 -16.49 -30.39
N VAL A 11 -0.26 -15.79 -31.16
CA VAL A 11 -0.48 -14.33 -31.00
C VAL A 11 -1.15 -14.01 -29.66
N LEU A 12 -2.12 -14.82 -29.22
CA LEU A 12 -2.75 -14.68 -27.89
C LEU A 12 -1.77 -14.96 -26.74
N CYS A 13 -0.89 -15.95 -26.86
CA CYS A 13 0.14 -16.20 -25.85
C CYS A 13 1.18 -15.08 -25.81
N PHE A 14 1.61 -14.56 -26.96
CA PHE A 14 2.55 -13.43 -27.01
C PHE A 14 1.93 -12.13 -26.49
N SER A 15 0.64 -11.87 -26.73
CA SER A 15 -0.04 -10.70 -26.17
C SER A 15 -0.28 -10.82 -24.66
N LEU A 16 -0.60 -12.01 -24.15
CA LEU A 16 -0.73 -12.28 -22.71
C LEU A 16 0.61 -12.14 -21.98
N VAL A 17 1.71 -12.59 -22.58
CA VAL A 17 3.07 -12.42 -22.04
C VAL A 17 3.47 -10.94 -22.08
N GLY A 18 3.21 -10.22 -23.17
CA GLY A 18 3.51 -8.79 -23.29
C GLY A 18 2.76 -7.93 -22.27
N LEU A 19 1.49 -8.22 -22.00
CA LEU A 19 0.72 -7.55 -20.95
C LEU A 19 1.31 -7.84 -19.56
N ALA A 20 1.67 -9.10 -19.25
CA ALA A 20 2.27 -9.46 -17.96
C ALA A 20 3.62 -8.76 -17.70
N PHE A 21 4.43 -8.51 -18.74
CA PHE A 21 5.68 -7.75 -18.61
C PHE A 21 5.46 -6.27 -18.25
N VAL A 22 4.41 -5.64 -18.79
CA VAL A 22 4.08 -4.23 -18.48
C VAL A 22 3.52 -4.10 -17.05
N TYR A 23 2.75 -5.08 -16.58
CA TYR A 23 2.22 -5.10 -15.21
C TYR A 23 3.24 -5.57 -14.15
N GLY A 24 4.36 -6.17 -14.56
CA GLY A 24 5.41 -6.63 -13.66
C GLY A 24 6.45 -5.57 -13.30
N GLN A 25 6.50 -4.45 -14.02
CA GLN A 25 7.50 -3.40 -13.77
C GLN A 25 6.92 -2.31 -12.85
N MET A 26 7.55 -2.14 -11.69
CA MET A 26 7.21 -1.11 -10.70
C MET A 26 7.21 0.32 -11.26
N ALA A 27 7.96 0.57 -12.35
CA ALA A 27 8.15 1.89 -12.95
C ALA A 27 6.86 2.52 -13.52
N GLY A 28 5.89 1.71 -13.97
CA GLY A 28 4.62 2.20 -14.50
C GLY A 28 3.46 2.17 -13.49
N LEU A 29 3.72 1.74 -12.26
CA LEU A 29 2.70 1.66 -11.21
C LEU A 29 2.71 2.95 -10.40
N HIS A 30 1.54 3.37 -9.94
CA HIS A 30 1.27 4.64 -9.28
C HIS A 30 0.04 4.46 -8.39
N GLY A 31 -0.06 5.25 -7.32
CA GLY A 31 -1.12 5.11 -6.33
C GLY A 31 -2.51 5.37 -6.92
N ASP A 32 -3.47 4.50 -6.64
CA ASP A 32 -4.86 4.63 -7.07
C ASP A 32 -5.81 4.46 -5.88
N ALA A 33 -6.68 5.46 -5.67
CA ALA A 33 -7.68 5.43 -4.60
C ALA A 33 -8.67 4.26 -4.74
N LYS A 34 -8.83 3.68 -5.94
CA LYS A 34 -9.65 2.48 -6.18
C LYS A 34 -9.07 1.22 -5.54
N GLU A 35 -7.77 1.22 -5.24
CA GLU A 35 -7.10 0.08 -4.60
C GLU A 35 -7.15 0.15 -3.07
N LEU A 36 -7.84 1.15 -2.51
CA LEU A 36 -7.98 1.33 -1.07
C LEU A 36 -8.75 0.19 -0.44
N ARG A 37 -8.10 -0.45 0.53
CA ARG A 37 -8.55 -1.64 1.26
C ARG A 37 -8.17 -1.47 2.71
N LYS A 38 -8.76 -2.31 3.56
CA LYS A 38 -8.41 -2.40 4.97
C LYS A 38 -8.23 -3.84 5.41
N ASN A 39 -7.54 -4.04 6.51
CA ASN A 39 -7.54 -5.31 7.24
C ASN A 39 -7.34 -5.04 8.73
N VAL A 40 -7.28 -6.09 9.55
CA VAL A 40 -7.11 -5.98 11.00
C VAL A 40 -5.87 -6.76 11.42
N HIS A 41 -5.01 -6.11 12.20
CA HIS A 41 -4.02 -6.79 13.02
C HIS A 41 -4.67 -7.16 14.35
N SER A 42 -4.67 -8.44 14.69
CA SER A 42 -5.26 -9.00 15.93
C SER A 42 -4.62 -10.33 16.33
N GLY A 43 -3.31 -10.49 16.09
CA GLY A 43 -2.53 -11.69 16.39
C GLY A 43 -2.12 -11.83 17.86
N ASN A 44 -2.30 -10.79 18.67
CA ASN A 44 -1.96 -10.76 20.11
C ASN A 44 -3.00 -9.99 20.94
N GLN A 45 -2.64 -9.40 22.10
CA GLN A 45 -3.57 -8.64 22.97
C GLN A 45 -3.92 -7.25 22.42
N PHE A 46 -3.19 -6.73 21.43
CA PHE A 46 -3.51 -5.48 20.77
C PHE A 46 -4.18 -5.75 19.42
N ARG A 47 -5.30 -5.07 19.13
CA ARG A 47 -5.91 -5.08 17.79
C ARG A 47 -6.21 -3.69 17.25
N THR A 48 -6.03 -3.52 15.95
CA THR A 48 -6.41 -2.29 15.24
C THR A 48 -6.71 -2.56 13.77
N THR A 49 -7.62 -1.76 13.20
CA THR A 49 -7.77 -1.68 11.74
C THR A 49 -6.57 -0.97 11.14
N PHE A 50 -6.20 -1.31 9.91
CA PHE A 50 -5.25 -0.54 9.11
C PHE A 50 -5.68 -0.52 7.65
N TYR A 51 -5.28 0.53 6.95
CA TYR A 51 -5.54 0.79 5.54
C TYR A 51 -4.23 0.79 4.75
N ASN A 52 -4.31 0.41 3.47
CA ASN A 52 -3.13 0.32 2.59
C ASN A 52 -2.70 1.67 2.00
N ASP A 53 -3.24 2.78 2.51
CA ASP A 53 -2.70 4.12 2.34
C ASP A 53 -1.73 4.51 3.47
N GLY A 54 -1.53 3.65 4.49
CA GLY A 54 -0.68 3.92 5.65
C GLY A 54 -1.43 4.34 6.92
N THR A 55 -2.77 4.48 6.87
CA THR A 55 -3.58 4.81 8.06
C THR A 55 -3.74 3.60 8.97
N PHE A 56 -3.41 3.74 10.26
CA PHE A 56 -3.76 2.78 11.31
C PHE A 56 -4.89 3.34 12.17
N GLY A 57 -5.80 2.51 12.65
CA GLY A 57 -6.97 2.92 13.44
C GLY A 57 -8.21 3.19 12.61
N ILE A 58 -8.96 4.22 13.00
CA ILE A 58 -10.27 4.54 12.43
C ILE A 58 -10.13 5.46 11.22
N ARG A 59 -10.89 5.16 10.16
CA ARG A 59 -11.28 6.12 9.14
C ARG A 59 -12.76 6.45 9.33
N SER A 60 -13.07 7.74 9.54
CA SER A 60 -14.46 8.19 9.71
C SER A 60 -15.39 7.62 8.64
N GLY A 61 -16.52 7.07 9.07
CA GLY A 61 -17.55 6.52 8.17
C GLY A 61 -17.66 5.00 8.18
N ASP A 62 -16.69 4.28 8.73
CA ASP A 62 -16.77 2.82 8.88
C ASP A 62 -16.92 2.38 10.36
N PRO A 63 -18.12 1.92 10.78
CA PRO A 63 -18.35 1.52 12.17
C PRO A 63 -17.65 0.22 12.55
N THR A 64 -17.06 -0.50 11.59
CA THR A 64 -16.33 -1.75 11.83
C THR A 64 -14.86 -1.52 12.15
N ASP A 65 -14.39 -0.27 12.15
CA ASP A 65 -13.02 0.07 12.48
C ASP A 65 -12.70 -0.06 13.97
N ILE A 66 -11.47 -0.46 14.25
CA ILE A 66 -10.98 -0.68 15.61
C ILE A 66 -9.89 0.33 15.96
N ALA A 67 -10.25 1.26 16.84
CA ALA A 67 -9.38 2.29 17.43
C ALA A 67 -8.45 1.73 18.52
N GLY A 68 -7.50 0.89 18.12
CA GLY A 68 -6.43 0.36 18.98
C GLY A 68 -6.96 -0.16 20.31
N GLU A 69 -7.53 -1.36 20.29
CA GLU A 69 -8.08 -1.98 21.49
C GLU A 69 -7.05 -2.85 22.18
N TRP A 70 -6.94 -2.69 23.49
CA TRP A 70 -6.07 -3.49 24.34
C TRP A 70 -6.61 -3.61 25.77
N PRO A 71 -6.60 -4.78 26.40
CA PRO A 71 -6.54 -6.09 25.76
C PRO A 71 -7.72 -6.29 24.79
N ILE A 72 -7.58 -7.20 23.82
CA ILE A 72 -8.67 -7.58 22.93
C ILE A 72 -9.91 -7.99 23.74
N ASN A 73 -11.09 -7.51 23.32
CA ASN A 73 -12.39 -7.71 23.95
C ASN A 73 -12.60 -6.98 25.28
N SER A 74 -11.71 -6.07 25.66
CA SER A 74 -11.93 -5.19 26.81
C SER A 74 -12.92 -4.06 26.53
N GLY A 75 -13.10 -3.70 25.25
CA GLY A 75 -13.90 -2.54 24.83
C GLY A 75 -13.19 -1.19 25.03
N HIS A 76 -11.97 -1.16 25.57
CA HIS A 76 -11.19 0.05 25.71
C HIS A 76 -10.53 0.46 24.39
N ARG A 77 -10.51 1.76 24.09
CA ARG A 77 -9.91 2.34 22.88
C ARG A 77 -8.72 3.21 23.28
N TYR A 78 -7.54 2.91 22.76
CA TYR A 78 -6.29 3.61 23.12
C TYR A 78 -5.71 4.44 21.96
N MET A 79 -6.12 4.17 20.72
CA MET A 79 -5.57 4.84 19.54
C MET A 79 -6.71 5.15 18.57
N ILE A 80 -7.04 6.43 18.37
CA ILE A 80 -8.02 6.80 17.33
C ILE A 80 -7.43 6.42 15.96
N ASP A 81 -6.28 6.97 15.65
CA ASP A 81 -5.50 6.67 14.46
C ASP A 81 -3.98 6.84 14.71
N GLY A 82 -3.20 6.27 13.80
CA GLY A 82 -1.74 6.38 13.73
C GLY A 82 -1.34 6.59 12.27
N ASN A 83 -0.66 7.71 12.01
CA ASN A 83 -0.46 8.23 10.65
C ASN A 83 1.03 8.49 10.39
N VAL A 84 1.47 8.29 9.15
CA VAL A 84 2.82 8.63 8.69
C VAL A 84 2.79 9.95 7.90
N PHE A 85 3.80 10.78 8.12
CA PHE A 85 4.01 12.03 7.40
C PHE A 85 5.44 12.06 6.87
N VAL A 86 5.60 12.37 5.59
CA VAL A 86 6.90 12.55 4.93
C VAL A 86 7.00 13.99 4.45
N GLY A 87 7.90 14.76 5.04
CA GLY A 87 8.08 16.17 4.74
C GLY A 87 9.38 16.47 4.00
N SER A 88 9.35 17.47 3.12
CA SER A 88 10.57 18.01 2.50
C SER A 88 10.45 19.51 2.23
N GLU A 89 11.61 20.17 2.18
CA GLU A 89 11.75 21.55 1.73
C GLU A 89 12.23 21.56 0.28
N VAL A 90 11.43 22.13 -0.61
CA VAL A 90 11.70 22.15 -2.06
C VAL A 90 11.44 23.50 -2.67
N LEU A 91 12.02 23.76 -3.85
CA LEU A 91 11.64 24.89 -4.69
C LEU A 91 10.58 24.42 -5.69
N ASP A 92 9.46 25.13 -5.75
CA ASP A 92 8.46 24.91 -6.79
C ASP A 92 8.96 25.37 -8.17
N VAL A 93 8.17 25.15 -9.23
CA VAL A 93 8.54 25.57 -10.60
C VAL A 93 8.68 27.09 -10.78
N GLN A 94 8.24 27.89 -9.81
CA GLN A 94 8.37 29.34 -9.80
C GLN A 94 9.56 29.81 -8.95
N GLY A 95 10.30 28.89 -8.33
CA GLY A 95 11.43 29.18 -7.46
C GLY A 95 11.02 29.59 -6.04
N ASN A 96 9.75 29.40 -5.64
CA ASN A 96 9.33 29.66 -4.26
C ASN A 96 9.67 28.47 -3.37
N LEU A 97 10.12 28.76 -2.16
CA LEU A 97 10.30 27.74 -1.12
C LEU A 97 8.94 27.18 -0.69
N LYS A 98 8.84 25.85 -0.67
CA LYS A 98 7.68 25.09 -0.19
C LYS A 98 8.10 24.06 0.84
N HIS A 99 7.29 23.92 1.88
CA HIS A 99 7.34 22.81 2.83
C HIS A 99 6.21 21.87 2.47
N ILE A 100 6.51 20.84 1.69
CA ILE A 100 5.53 19.87 1.23
C ILE A 100 5.50 18.72 2.22
N MET A 101 4.30 18.25 2.55
CA MET A 101 4.06 17.07 3.37
C MET A 101 3.22 16.07 2.58
N SER A 102 3.76 14.87 2.34
CA SER A 102 2.99 13.73 1.88
C SER A 102 2.47 12.99 3.10
N GLU A 103 1.15 12.85 3.18
CA GLU A 103 0.42 12.31 4.32
C GLU A 103 -0.54 11.20 3.88
N VAL A 104 -1.20 10.56 4.84
CA VAL A 104 -2.22 9.52 4.62
C VAL A 104 -3.62 10.12 4.71
N ILE A 105 -4.67 9.37 4.33
CA ILE A 105 -6.04 9.91 4.39
C ILE A 105 -6.49 10.15 5.83
N SER A 106 -6.11 9.24 6.73
CA SER A 106 -6.38 9.27 8.17
C SER A 106 -7.86 9.32 8.59
N CYS A 107 -8.10 9.48 9.89
CA CYS A 107 -9.44 9.70 10.42
C CYS A 107 -10.00 11.06 9.94
N GLN A 108 -11.17 11.07 9.29
CA GLN A 108 -11.80 12.30 8.82
C GLN A 108 -12.45 13.08 9.98
N ILE A 109 -11.63 13.62 10.88
CA ILE A 109 -12.03 14.45 12.00
C ILE A 109 -11.22 15.75 12.01
N SER A 110 -11.91 16.88 11.86
CA SER A 110 -11.29 18.21 11.93
C SER A 110 -10.03 18.32 11.05
N TYR A 111 -8.87 18.66 11.65
CA TYR A 111 -7.58 18.86 10.98
C TYR A 111 -6.71 17.58 10.92
N SER A 112 -7.30 16.41 11.16
CA SER A 112 -6.56 15.14 11.14
C SER A 112 -6.47 14.56 9.72
N THR A 113 -7.49 14.82 8.88
CA THR A 113 -7.65 14.28 7.52
C THR A 113 -6.59 14.78 6.58
N GLY A 114 -6.09 13.91 5.70
CA GLY A 114 -5.24 14.34 4.60
C GLY A 114 -5.96 15.22 3.58
N ASP A 115 -5.19 15.97 2.80
CA ASP A 115 -5.73 16.93 1.84
C ASP A 115 -6.37 16.27 0.61
N SER A 116 -7.33 16.99 0.03
CA SER A 116 -8.03 16.58 -1.20
C SER A 116 -8.32 17.78 -2.09
N ASP A 117 -8.51 17.50 -3.38
CA ASP A 117 -8.90 18.48 -4.37
C ASP A 117 -10.26 19.10 -3.97
N PRO A 118 -10.33 20.43 -3.78
CA PRO A 118 -11.57 21.09 -3.32
C PRO A 118 -12.69 21.07 -4.37
N VAL A 119 -12.39 20.74 -5.63
CA VAL A 119 -13.34 20.66 -6.74
C VAL A 119 -13.75 19.22 -7.02
N THR A 120 -12.78 18.31 -7.11
CA THR A 120 -13.03 16.91 -7.51
C THR A 120 -13.18 15.95 -6.35
N GLY A 121 -12.63 16.29 -5.17
CA GLY A 121 -12.53 15.39 -4.02
C GLY A 121 -11.46 14.31 -4.17
N GLU A 122 -10.60 14.38 -5.18
CA GLU A 122 -9.45 13.47 -5.31
C GLU A 122 -8.48 13.64 -4.15
N TRP A 123 -8.08 12.55 -3.51
CA TRP A 123 -7.09 12.59 -2.42
C TRP A 123 -5.70 12.98 -2.94
N TRP A 124 -5.05 13.90 -2.23
CA TRP A 124 -3.67 14.34 -2.45
C TRP A 124 -2.72 13.74 -1.40
N THR A 125 -2.93 12.47 -1.09
CA THR A 125 -2.23 11.69 -0.06
C THR A 125 -1.40 10.58 -0.69
N PHE A 126 -0.73 9.78 0.13
CA PHE A 126 -0.34 8.44 -0.28
C PHE A 126 -1.58 7.64 -0.68
N LEU A 127 -1.50 6.96 -1.83
CA LEU A 127 -2.54 6.07 -2.32
C LEU A 127 -1.96 4.68 -2.62
N PRO A 128 -2.74 3.61 -2.41
CA PRO A 128 -2.22 2.26 -2.56
C PRO A 128 -1.80 1.95 -3.99
N LEU A 129 -0.69 1.22 -4.12
CA LEU A 129 -0.20 0.74 -5.40
C LEU A 129 -0.99 -0.51 -5.83
N PRO A 130 -1.51 -0.56 -7.08
CA PRO A 130 -2.22 -1.72 -7.59
C PRO A 130 -1.30 -2.95 -7.65
N GLY A 131 -1.90 -4.14 -7.49
CA GLY A 131 -1.20 -5.41 -7.63
C GLY A 131 -0.59 -5.96 -6.34
N PHE A 132 -0.75 -5.28 -5.19
CA PHE A 132 -0.25 -5.76 -3.88
C PHE A 132 -1.30 -6.49 -3.03
N ALA A 133 -2.51 -6.69 -3.56
CA ALA A 133 -3.58 -7.46 -2.93
C ALA A 133 -4.40 -8.22 -3.98
N ASN A 134 -5.12 -9.27 -3.57
CA ASN A 134 -5.98 -10.03 -4.47
C ASN A 134 -7.12 -9.13 -5.00
N PRO A 135 -7.24 -8.88 -6.32
CA PRO A 135 -8.30 -8.02 -6.86
C PRO A 135 -9.74 -8.52 -6.60
N ASN A 136 -9.91 -9.79 -6.22
CA ASN A 136 -11.21 -10.37 -5.87
C ASN A 136 -11.53 -10.31 -4.36
N GLN A 137 -10.67 -9.69 -3.56
CA GLN A 137 -10.87 -9.50 -2.13
C GLN A 137 -10.89 -8.01 -1.80
N ASP A 138 -11.56 -7.64 -0.72
CA ASP A 138 -11.59 -6.27 -0.16
C ASP A 138 -10.54 -6.05 0.94
N LYS A 139 -9.63 -7.02 1.12
CA LYS A 139 -8.64 -7.06 2.20
C LYS A 139 -7.23 -6.79 1.72
N ILE A 140 -6.43 -6.18 2.59
CA ILE A 140 -4.98 -6.06 2.43
C ILE A 140 -4.34 -7.43 2.63
N ALA A 141 -3.24 -7.69 1.93
CA ALA A 141 -2.54 -8.95 2.00
C ALA A 141 -1.96 -9.21 3.41
N MET A 142 -2.26 -10.40 3.95
CA MET A 142 -1.75 -10.87 5.24
C MET A 142 -1.11 -12.26 5.09
N SER A 143 0.00 -12.49 5.79
CA SER A 143 0.79 -13.73 5.74
C SER A 143 0.00 -15.01 6.05
N HIS A 144 -1.00 -14.92 6.93
CA HIS A 144 -1.83 -16.04 7.35
C HIS A 144 -3.16 -16.14 6.58
N MET A 145 -3.39 -15.26 5.60
CA MET A 145 -4.60 -15.23 4.76
C MET A 145 -4.21 -15.33 3.27
N PRO A 146 -3.83 -16.51 2.75
CA PRO A 146 -3.36 -16.67 1.37
C PRO A 146 -4.34 -16.19 0.29
N GLU A 147 -5.63 -16.20 0.59
CA GLU A 147 -6.68 -15.67 -0.28
C GLU A 147 -6.55 -14.16 -0.53
N THR A 148 -5.85 -13.42 0.33
CA THR A 148 -5.65 -11.97 0.20
C THR A 148 -4.45 -11.60 -0.68
N TRP A 149 -3.62 -12.57 -1.06
CA TRP A 149 -2.40 -12.33 -1.83
C TRP A 149 -2.71 -12.04 -3.31
N PRO A 150 -1.94 -11.15 -3.95
CA PRO A 150 -2.06 -10.98 -5.40
C PRO A 150 -1.59 -12.25 -6.13
N TYR A 151 -1.93 -12.35 -7.42
CA TYR A 151 -1.49 -13.48 -8.25
C TYR A 151 0.05 -13.55 -8.39
N PHE A 152 0.69 -12.39 -8.41
CA PHE A 152 2.14 -12.19 -8.30
C PHE A 152 2.41 -10.88 -7.56
N TRP A 153 3.58 -10.77 -6.95
CA TRP A 153 4.06 -9.56 -6.29
C TRP A 153 4.85 -8.70 -7.29
N PRO A 154 4.37 -7.48 -7.62
CA PRO A 154 5.04 -6.64 -8.63
C PRO A 154 6.50 -6.34 -8.30
N ASP A 155 6.81 -6.08 -7.03
CA ASP A 155 8.15 -5.81 -6.50
C ASP A 155 9.08 -7.04 -6.49
N LYS A 156 8.60 -8.20 -6.94
CA LYS A 156 9.38 -9.44 -7.04
C LYS A 156 9.44 -9.97 -8.47
N TRP A 157 8.96 -9.20 -9.45
CA TRP A 157 8.94 -9.61 -10.86
C TRP A 157 10.33 -9.97 -11.40
N GLU A 158 11.37 -9.28 -10.93
CA GLU A 158 12.75 -9.48 -11.40
C GLU A 158 13.47 -10.67 -10.74
N ASP A 159 12.80 -11.43 -9.84
CA ASP A 159 13.39 -12.65 -9.28
C ASP A 159 13.78 -13.62 -10.40
N PRO A 160 15.06 -14.05 -10.49
CA PRO A 160 15.56 -14.81 -11.65
C PRO A 160 15.05 -16.26 -11.69
N VAL A 161 14.55 -16.78 -10.56
CA VAL A 161 14.13 -18.18 -10.43
C VAL A 161 12.60 -18.30 -10.38
N ASP A 162 11.92 -17.34 -9.78
CA ASP A 162 10.48 -17.36 -9.54
C ASP A 162 9.86 -15.96 -9.68
N PRO A 163 9.81 -15.38 -10.89
CA PRO A 163 9.28 -14.04 -11.14
C PRO A 163 7.93 -13.78 -10.48
N GLY A 164 7.91 -12.76 -9.62
CA GLY A 164 6.72 -12.31 -8.92
C GLY A 164 6.27 -13.23 -7.77
N TRP A 165 7.09 -14.20 -7.37
CA TRP A 165 6.86 -15.07 -6.20
C TRP A 165 5.43 -15.63 -6.17
N LYS A 166 4.98 -16.21 -7.28
CA LYS A 166 3.57 -16.59 -7.49
C LYS A 166 3.10 -17.60 -6.45
N GLY A 167 2.00 -17.27 -5.76
CA GLY A 167 1.42 -18.13 -4.72
C GLY A 167 2.33 -18.34 -3.50
N LYS A 168 3.32 -17.46 -3.30
CA LYS A 168 4.22 -17.45 -2.14
C LYS A 168 4.06 -16.14 -1.38
N TRP A 169 4.22 -16.16 -0.07
CA TRP A 169 4.19 -14.92 0.72
C TRP A 169 5.41 -14.05 0.39
N ASN A 170 5.19 -12.74 0.21
CA ASN A 170 6.27 -11.76 0.14
C ASN A 170 6.69 -11.37 1.56
N GLY A 171 7.40 -12.28 2.22
CA GLY A 171 7.84 -12.10 3.62
C GLY A 171 9.06 -11.20 3.73
N TYR A 172 9.13 -10.45 4.82
CA TYR A 172 10.26 -9.56 5.14
C TYR A 172 11.61 -10.29 5.13
N PHE A 173 11.65 -11.53 5.64
CA PHE A 173 12.86 -12.36 5.67
C PHE A 173 13.04 -13.23 4.41
N GLY A 174 12.27 -12.97 3.36
CA GLY A 174 12.39 -13.63 2.07
C GLY A 174 11.15 -14.45 1.67
N LYS A 175 11.26 -15.06 0.50
CA LYS A 175 10.16 -15.77 -0.17
C LYS A 175 9.56 -16.85 0.72
N ASN A 176 8.27 -16.73 0.97
CA ASN A 176 7.48 -17.70 1.73
C ASN A 176 7.97 -17.94 3.18
N ILE A 177 8.72 -16.99 3.75
CA ILE A 177 9.11 -17.04 5.16
C ILE A 177 8.04 -16.33 5.98
N LEU A 178 7.36 -17.10 6.83
CA LEU A 178 6.29 -16.63 7.71
C LEU A 178 6.86 -16.52 9.14
N ASN A 179 7.53 -15.39 9.42
CA ASN A 179 8.21 -15.20 10.71
C ASN A 179 7.29 -14.67 11.82
N ALA A 180 6.38 -13.77 11.46
CA ALA A 180 5.33 -13.28 12.36
C ALA A 180 4.05 -14.08 12.18
N ASP A 181 3.29 -14.28 13.25
CA ASP A 181 1.97 -14.94 13.20
C ASP A 181 1.01 -14.11 12.33
N GLN A 182 1.14 -12.79 12.37
CA GLN A 182 0.56 -11.88 11.40
C GLN A 182 1.61 -10.94 10.85
N GLU A 183 1.79 -10.95 9.53
CA GLU A 183 2.54 -9.95 8.78
C GLU A 183 1.63 -9.38 7.69
N SER A 184 1.48 -8.06 7.65
CA SER A 184 0.83 -7.36 6.52
C SER A 184 1.87 -6.85 5.54
N TYR A 185 1.48 -6.71 4.27
CA TYR A 185 2.32 -6.05 3.28
C TYR A 185 1.48 -5.26 2.27
N PHE A 186 1.84 -4.00 2.06
CA PHE A 186 1.30 -3.17 1.00
C PHE A 186 2.31 -2.10 0.60
N VAL A 187 2.03 -1.45 -0.53
CA VAL A 187 2.83 -0.35 -1.07
C VAL A 187 1.89 0.80 -1.38
N ALA A 188 2.33 2.02 -1.15
CA ALA A 188 1.60 3.23 -1.45
C ALA A 188 2.54 4.31 -2.02
N ASP A 189 1.98 5.27 -2.73
CA ASP A 189 2.73 6.26 -3.52
C ASP A 189 2.01 7.62 -3.46
N ASP A 190 2.77 8.69 -3.31
CA ASP A 190 2.27 10.07 -3.23
C ASP A 190 2.09 10.74 -4.60
N TYR A 191 2.19 9.98 -5.69
CA TYR A 191 2.06 10.40 -7.09
C TYR A 191 0.93 11.43 -7.35
N ASN A 192 -0.21 11.29 -6.67
CA ASN A 192 -1.40 12.13 -6.86
C ASN A 192 -1.44 13.40 -5.99
N ASN A 193 -0.42 13.70 -5.18
CA ASN A 193 -0.43 14.91 -4.35
C ASN A 193 -0.19 16.16 -5.22
N LYS A 194 -1.27 16.78 -5.70
CA LYS A 194 -1.24 17.95 -6.60
C LYS A 194 -1.30 19.29 -5.88
N GLU A 195 -1.18 19.31 -4.55
CA GLU A 195 -1.34 20.51 -3.71
C GLU A 195 -0.37 21.63 -4.11
N PHE A 196 0.86 21.27 -4.47
CA PHE A 196 1.92 22.20 -4.81
C PHE A 196 2.35 22.07 -6.26
N LEU A 197 2.73 23.19 -6.91
CA LEU A 197 3.33 23.22 -8.26
C LEU A 197 4.77 22.69 -8.26
N PHE A 198 4.95 21.49 -7.76
CA PHE A 198 6.19 20.75 -7.67
C PHE A 198 6.07 19.44 -8.47
N TYR A 199 7.13 19.12 -9.21
CA TYR A 199 7.23 17.98 -10.10
C TYR A 199 8.57 17.30 -9.82
N PRO A 200 8.58 16.20 -9.03
CA PRO A 200 9.82 15.58 -8.57
C PRO A 200 10.59 14.89 -9.69
N ASP A 201 9.91 14.46 -10.76
CA ASP A 201 10.51 13.83 -11.93
C ASP A 201 10.57 14.81 -13.12
N LYS A 202 11.75 14.94 -13.73
CA LYS A 202 11.96 15.77 -14.93
C LYS A 202 11.49 15.07 -16.21
N LEU A 203 11.33 13.75 -16.19
CA LEU A 203 10.91 12.94 -17.32
C LEU A 203 9.40 12.64 -17.31
N ASP A 204 8.74 12.74 -16.15
CA ASP A 204 7.29 12.61 -16.01
C ASP A 204 6.65 13.85 -15.39
N SER A 205 6.01 14.66 -16.22
CA SER A 205 5.26 15.84 -15.78
C SER A 205 3.93 15.52 -15.08
N ASN A 206 3.50 14.26 -15.04
CA ASN A 206 2.29 13.85 -14.34
C ASN A 206 2.57 13.44 -12.90
N ARG A 207 3.82 13.07 -12.57
CA ARG A 207 4.21 12.75 -11.19
C ARG A 207 4.19 14.01 -10.34
N ARG A 208 3.42 13.95 -9.26
CA ARG A 208 3.33 15.01 -8.24
C ARG A 208 3.80 14.45 -6.90
N GLY A 209 3.42 15.09 -5.79
CA GLY A 209 3.97 14.78 -4.48
C GLY A 209 5.47 14.99 -4.39
N LEU A 210 6.09 14.39 -3.39
CA LEU A 210 7.53 14.40 -3.15
C LEU A 210 8.28 13.37 -4.01
N GLY A 211 7.58 12.52 -4.75
CA GLY A 211 8.21 11.46 -5.52
C GLY A 211 8.60 10.30 -4.61
N ILE A 212 7.75 9.97 -3.64
CA ILE A 212 8.02 8.96 -2.61
C ILE A 212 7.08 7.79 -2.74
N ARG A 213 7.67 6.59 -2.70
CA ARG A 213 6.97 5.33 -2.52
C ARG A 213 7.26 4.78 -1.13
N MET A 214 6.23 4.31 -0.46
CA MET A 214 6.36 3.64 0.82
C MET A 214 5.97 2.16 0.72
N TYR A 215 6.81 1.31 1.29
CA TYR A 215 6.58 -0.11 1.46
C TYR A 215 6.33 -0.35 2.95
N VAL A 216 5.15 -0.86 3.27
CA VAL A 216 4.68 -0.90 4.66
C VAL A 216 4.41 -2.33 5.09
N ARG A 217 4.90 -2.68 6.28
CA ARG A 217 4.64 -3.96 6.93
C ARG A 217 4.19 -3.75 8.37
N GLY A 218 3.23 -4.54 8.81
CA GLY A 218 2.84 -4.65 10.20
C GLY A 218 3.12 -6.06 10.70
N PHE A 219 3.65 -6.22 11.92
CA PHE A 219 3.99 -7.51 12.50
C PHE A 219 3.38 -7.69 13.89
N GLN A 220 2.79 -8.85 14.13
CA GLN A 220 2.40 -9.32 15.46
C GLN A 220 2.79 -10.78 15.68
N TRP A 221 3.14 -11.09 16.92
CA TRP A 221 3.41 -12.45 17.40
C TRP A 221 2.52 -12.74 18.61
N SER A 222 1.99 -13.95 18.66
CA SER A 222 1.30 -14.52 19.81
C SER A 222 2.32 -15.05 20.81
N ASN A 223 3.09 -14.13 21.39
CA ASN A 223 4.18 -14.44 22.33
C ASN A 223 4.16 -13.45 23.49
N ALA A 224 4.19 -13.95 24.72
CA ALA A 224 4.12 -13.15 25.95
C ALA A 224 5.16 -12.02 26.05
N LEU A 225 6.29 -12.13 25.33
CA LEU A 225 7.32 -11.08 25.31
C LEU A 225 6.92 -9.85 24.47
N VAL A 226 5.95 -9.97 23.56
CA VAL A 226 5.53 -8.94 22.60
C VAL A 226 4.01 -8.94 22.38
N GLU A 227 3.24 -9.47 23.33
CA GLU A 227 1.80 -9.66 23.15
C GLU A 227 0.97 -8.37 23.20
N ASP A 228 1.59 -7.24 23.59
CA ASP A 228 0.94 -5.94 23.74
C ASP A 228 1.36 -4.92 22.67
N ALA A 229 2.00 -5.37 21.59
CA ALA A 229 2.58 -4.50 20.57
C ALA A 229 2.15 -4.85 19.14
N LEU A 230 2.09 -3.83 18.29
CA LEU A 230 2.11 -3.94 16.83
C LEU A 230 3.39 -3.25 16.34
N PHE A 231 4.21 -3.95 15.58
CA PHE A 231 5.41 -3.37 14.98
C PHE A 231 5.09 -2.95 13.55
N CYS A 232 5.21 -1.67 13.24
CA CYS A 232 5.03 -1.16 11.88
C CYS A 232 6.38 -0.74 11.31
N LEU A 233 6.72 -1.23 10.13
CA LEU A 233 7.91 -0.87 9.37
C LEU A 233 7.49 -0.09 8.12
N PHE A 234 8.15 1.03 7.88
CA PHE A 234 7.97 1.87 6.71
C PHE A 234 9.31 2.03 6.01
N ASP A 235 9.46 1.43 4.83
CA ASP A 235 10.61 1.67 3.96
C ASP A 235 10.21 2.71 2.91
N LEU A 236 10.98 3.79 2.81
CA LEU A 236 10.70 4.91 1.91
C LEU A 236 11.74 4.95 0.78
N GLU A 237 11.26 5.12 -0.45
CA GLU A 237 12.08 5.16 -1.66
C GLU A 237 11.71 6.38 -2.50
N ASN A 238 12.73 7.08 -3.02
CA ASN A 238 12.55 8.07 -4.08
C ASN A 238 12.34 7.34 -5.41
N VAL A 239 11.22 7.61 -6.09
CA VAL A 239 10.86 6.99 -7.38
C VAL A 239 10.52 8.02 -8.45
#